data_AF-A0AAV4ELV1-F1
#
_entry.id   AF-A0AAV4ELV1-F1
#
_cell.length_a   1.000
_cell.length_b   1.000
_cell.length_c   1.000
_cell.angle_alpha   90.00
_cell.angle_beta   90.00
_cell.angle_gamma   90.00
#
_symmetry.space_group_name_H-M   'P 1'
#
loop_
_entity.id
_entity.type
_entity.pdbx_description
1 polymer ?
#
loop_
_entity_poly.entity_id
_entity_poly.type
_entity_poly.pdbx_seq_one_letter_code
_entity_poly.pdbx_strand_id
1 'polypeptide(L)'
;AERLHLSGQVQQTDMVRLNAFQRSCDSLPESILKYCRFSDDLEVISRYRIIVSTCSMAGSLCGLGLSAGHLTHAFVDECGQATEPECLIPLTLVSGADGQVS
;
A
#
# COMPACT_ATOMS: atom_id res chain seq x y z
N ALA A 1 5.79 -6.73 4.88
CA ALA A 1 5.50 -6.18 6.22
C ALA A 1 6.38 -6.83 7.29
N GLU A 2 6.37 -8.16 7.45
CA GLU A 2 7.13 -8.84 8.51
C GLU A 2 8.65 -8.63 8.43
N ARG A 3 9.25 -8.83 7.26
CA ARG A 3 10.69 -8.54 7.05
C ARG A 3 11.06 -7.08 7.33
N LEU A 4 10.17 -6.14 7.01
CA LEU A 4 10.38 -4.72 7.30
C LEU A 4 10.32 -4.45 8.81
N HIS A 5 9.36 -5.06 9.51
CA HIS A 5 9.27 -4.97 10.97
C HIS A 5 10.52 -5.55 11.65
N LEU A 6 10.94 -6.76 11.25
CA LEU A 6 12.10 -7.46 11.82
C LEU A 6 13.44 -6.76 11.52
N SER A 7 13.51 -5.91 10.49
CA SER A 7 14.71 -5.14 10.17
C SER A 7 15.07 -4.10 11.24
N GLY A 8 14.14 -3.74 12.12
CA GLY A 8 14.29 -2.68 13.11
C GLY A 8 14.33 -1.26 12.52
N GLN A 9 14.16 -1.11 11.21
CA GLN A 9 14.22 0.19 10.51
C GLN A 9 12.85 0.87 10.36
N VAL A 10 11.76 0.22 10.80
CA VAL A 10 10.39 0.69 10.56
C VAL A 10 9.60 0.73 11.87
N GLN A 11 9.16 1.92 12.27
CA GLN A 11 8.27 2.12 13.41
C GLN A 11 6.80 1.94 13.01
N GLN A 12 5.91 1.80 14.00
CA GLN A 12 4.47 1.68 13.74
C GLN A 12 3.88 2.90 13.03
N THR A 13 4.46 4.09 13.26
CA THR A 13 4.06 5.33 12.61
C THR A 13 4.53 5.45 11.16
N ASP A 14 5.50 4.62 10.75
CA ASP A 14 6.10 4.71 9.41
C ASP A 14 5.35 3.87 8.38
N MET A 15 4.66 2.81 8.83
CA MET A 15 4.02 1.82 7.97
C MET A 15 2.56 1.57 8.33
N VAL A 16 1.71 1.45 7.31
CA VAL A 16 0.33 0.98 7.43
C VAL A 16 0.10 -0.18 6.47
N ARG A 17 -0.69 -1.16 6.92
CA ARG A 17 -1.15 -2.29 6.12
C ARG A 17 -2.66 -2.21 5.95
N LEU A 18 -3.11 -1.93 4.73
CA LEU A 18 -4.51 -1.90 4.35
C LEU A 18 -4.92 -3.30 3.91
N ASN A 19 -5.67 -3.99 4.75
CA ASN A 19 -6.20 -5.31 4.42
C ASN A 19 -7.58 -5.14 3.76
N ALA A 20 -7.86 -5.99 2.77
CA ALA A 20 -9.24 -6.12 2.29
C ALA A 20 -10.13 -6.60 3.44
N PHE A 21 -11.34 -6.05 3.55
CA PHE A 21 -12.33 -6.36 4.61
C PHE A 21 -12.58 -7.86 4.81
N GLN A 22 -12.33 -8.70 3.79
CA GLN A 22 -12.54 -10.15 3.83
C GLN A 22 -11.36 -10.96 4.38
N ARG A 23 -10.19 -10.36 4.66
CA ARG A 23 -9.07 -11.08 5.29
C ARG A 23 -9.14 -10.97 6.80
N SER A 24 -9.49 -12.07 7.46
CA SER A 24 -9.31 -12.24 8.91
C SER A 24 -7.84 -11.94 9.25
N CYS A 25 -7.65 -10.99 10.16
CA CYS A 25 -6.33 -10.70 10.73
C CYS A 25 -5.99 -11.67 11.86
N ASP A 26 -6.90 -12.55 12.26
CA ASP A 26 -6.77 -13.42 13.44
C ASP A 26 -5.65 -14.45 13.30
N SER A 27 -5.21 -14.75 12.07
CA SER A 27 -4.09 -15.64 11.78
C SER A 27 -2.75 -14.93 11.65
N LEU A 28 -2.70 -13.59 11.78
CA LEU A 28 -1.47 -12.82 11.65
C LEU A 28 -0.72 -12.73 12.99
N PRO A 29 0.63 -12.76 12.99
CA PRO A 29 1.41 -12.50 14.18
C PRO A 29 1.08 -11.14 14.79
N GLU A 30 1.14 -11.02 16.13
CA GLU A 30 0.86 -9.78 16.87
C GLU A 30 1.74 -8.61 16.41
N SER A 31 2.97 -8.92 16.00
CA SER A 31 3.91 -7.97 15.41
C SER A 31 3.44 -7.37 14.08
N ILE A 32 2.51 -8.01 13.38
CA ILE A 32 1.93 -7.52 12.12
C ILE A 32 0.57 -6.85 12.37
N LEU A 33 -0.18 -7.36 13.35
CA LEU A 33 -1.49 -6.82 13.74
C LEU A 33 -1.45 -5.31 14.01
N LYS A 34 -0.37 -4.80 14.63
CA LYS A 34 -0.19 -3.38 14.92
C LYS A 34 -0.15 -2.46 13.68
N TYR A 35 0.08 -3.03 12.50
CA TYR A 35 0.09 -2.29 11.23
C TYR A 35 -1.24 -2.40 10.47
N CYS A 36 -2.10 -3.34 10.83
CA CYS A 36 -3.36 -3.61 10.14
C CYS A 36 -4.37 -2.48 10.36
N ARG A 37 -4.94 -1.97 9.27
CA ARG A 37 -5.99 -0.95 9.27
C ARG A 37 -7.05 -1.31 8.22
N PHE A 38 -8.31 -1.08 8.59
CA PHE A 38 -9.50 -1.36 7.76
C PHE A 38 -10.20 -0.09 7.26
N SER A 39 -9.75 1.09 7.68
CA SER A 39 -10.29 2.37 7.26
C SER A 39 -9.61 2.84 5.96
N ASP A 40 -10.41 3.45 5.10
CA ASP A 40 -10.08 4.14 3.85
C ASP A 40 -9.87 5.66 4.03
N ASP A 41 -9.68 6.12 5.26
CA ASP A 41 -9.42 7.52 5.58
C ASP A 41 -8.07 7.98 5.00
N LEU A 42 -8.12 8.67 3.87
CA LEU A 42 -6.96 9.19 3.18
C LEU A 42 -6.13 10.17 4.00
N GLU A 43 -6.75 10.96 4.90
CA GLU A 43 -6.00 11.92 5.72
C GLU A 43 -5.08 11.20 6.72
N VAL A 44 -5.46 9.99 7.12
CA VAL A 44 -4.64 9.17 7.99
C VAL A 44 -3.65 8.34 7.17
N ILE A 45 -4.09 7.74 6.07
CA ILE A 45 -3.25 6.89 5.21
C ILE A 45 -2.08 7.70 4.62
N SER A 46 -2.33 8.93 4.19
CA SER A 46 -1.31 9.82 3.62
C SER A 46 -0.22 10.27 4.59
N ARG A 47 -0.37 9.99 5.90
CA ARG A 47 0.67 10.28 6.90
C ARG A 47 1.74 9.18 6.96
N TYR A 48 1.45 8.00 6.42
CA TYR A 48 2.36 6.87 6.44
C TYR A 48 3.32 6.92 5.26
N ARG A 49 4.59 6.62 5.53
CA ARG A 49 5.65 6.59 4.50
C ARG A 49 5.65 5.29 3.71
N ILE A 50 5.12 4.22 4.29
CA ILE A 50 5.06 2.88 3.71
C ILE A 50 3.60 2.41 3.77
N ILE A 51 3.00 2.19 2.61
CA ILE A 51 1.64 1.65 2.48
C ILE A 51 1.75 0.23 1.90
N VAL A 52 1.23 -0.75 2.62
CA VAL A 52 1.15 -2.14 2.17
C VAL A 52 -0.32 -2.47 1.92
N SER A 53 -0.69 -2.75 0.67
CA SER A 53 -2.08 -3.08 0.30
C SER A 53 -2.12 -4.14 -0.80
N THR A 54 -3.32 -4.62 -1.14
CA THR A 54 -3.54 -5.32 -2.41
C THR A 54 -3.63 -4.32 -3.56
N CYS A 55 -3.49 -4.78 -4.81
CA CYS A 55 -3.66 -3.94 -6.00
C CYS A 55 -5.06 -3.31 -6.06
N SER A 56 -6.11 -4.08 -5.75
CA SER A 56 -7.48 -3.55 -5.72
C SER A 56 -7.64 -2.42 -4.71
N MET A 57 -7.06 -2.56 -3.52
CA MET A 57 -7.10 -1.51 -2.48
C MET A 57 -6.28 -0.28 -2.89
N ALA A 58 -5.12 -0.47 -3.53
CA ALA A 58 -4.35 0.65 -4.10
C ALA A 58 -5.17 1.43 -5.14
N GLY A 59 -6.01 0.74 -5.92
CA GLY A 59 -6.90 1.37 -6.90
C GLY A 59 -7.98 2.21 -6.23
N SER A 60 -8.56 1.70 -5.14
CA SER A 60 -9.48 2.48 -4.32
C SER A 60 -8.84 3.76 -3.78
N LEU A 61 -7.59 3.71 -3.30
CA LEU A 61 -6.88 4.92 -2.84
C LEU A 61 -6.67 5.94 -3.97
N CYS A 62 -6.33 5.48 -5.17
CA CYS A 62 -6.22 6.33 -6.35
C CYS A 62 -7.57 7.00 -6.66
N GLY A 63 -8.68 6.25 -6.62
CA GLY A 63 -10.02 6.76 -6.86
C GLY A 63 -10.53 7.71 -5.77
N LEU A 64 -10.09 7.53 -4.53
CA LEU A 64 -10.40 8.42 -3.41
C LEU A 64 -9.61 9.74 -3.45
N GLY A 65 -8.61 9.85 -4.31
CA GLY A 65 -7.84 11.08 -4.52
C GLY A 65 -6.49 11.11 -3.79
N LEU A 66 -5.91 9.96 -3.43
CA LEU A 66 -4.51 9.92 -3.02
C LEU A 66 -3.66 10.49 -4.17
N SER A 67 -3.00 11.61 -3.90
CA SER A 67 -2.39 12.43 -4.95
C SER A 67 -1.30 11.66 -5.70
N ALA A 68 -1.32 11.75 -7.02
CA ALA A 68 -0.26 11.21 -7.86
C ALA A 68 1.08 11.85 -7.48
N GLY A 69 2.12 11.03 -7.25
CA GLY A 69 3.41 11.48 -6.74
C GLY A 69 3.50 11.57 -5.21
N HIS A 70 2.45 11.20 -4.47
CA HIS A 70 2.51 11.05 -3.01
C HIS A 70 3.48 9.93 -2.60
N LEU A 71 3.56 8.89 -3.42
CA LEU A 71 4.55 7.82 -3.27
C LEU A 71 5.66 8.01 -4.29
N THR A 72 6.90 7.78 -3.87
CA THR A 72 8.08 7.89 -4.75
C THR A 72 8.44 6.55 -5.40
N HIS A 73 7.99 5.44 -4.82
CA HIS A 73 8.32 4.08 -5.26
C HIS A 73 7.11 3.17 -5.06
N ALA A 74 6.89 2.25 -6.01
CA ALA A 74 5.91 1.18 -5.90
C ALA A 74 6.59 -0.17 -6.12
N PHE A 75 6.23 -1.14 -5.29
CA PHE A 75 6.67 -2.52 -5.41
C PHE A 75 5.43 -3.40 -5.48
N VAL A 76 5.33 -4.21 -6.52
CA VAL A 76 4.23 -5.17 -6.71
C VAL A 76 4.77 -6.56 -6.46
N ASP A 77 4.24 -7.22 -5.43
CA ASP A 77 4.53 -8.63 -5.17
C ASP A 77 3.64 -9.50 -6.07
N GLU A 78 4.14 -10.64 -6.52
CA GLU A 78 3.39 -11.60 -7.37
C GLU A 78 2.84 -11.01 -8.70
N CYS A 79 3.48 -10.00 -9.31
CA CYS A 79 2.98 -9.38 -10.56
C CYS A 79 2.84 -10.38 -11.74
N GLY A 80 3.51 -11.55 -11.70
CA GLY A 80 3.30 -12.63 -12.67
C GLY A 80 1.94 -13.35 -12.57
N GLN A 81 1.23 -13.19 -11.46
CA GLN A 81 -0.14 -13.70 -11.25
C GLN A 81 -1.21 -12.59 -11.30
N ALA A 82 -0.80 -11.33 -11.26
CA ALA A 82 -1.69 -10.18 -11.39
C ALA A 82 -2.01 -9.93 -12.87
N THR A 83 -3.24 -9.47 -13.14
CA THR A 83 -3.61 -9.07 -14.50
C THR A 83 -2.92 -7.75 -14.87
N GLU A 84 -2.63 -7.52 -16.16
CA GLU A 84 -2.01 -6.27 -16.66
C GLU A 84 -2.60 -4.98 -16.02
N PRO A 85 -3.93 -4.78 -15.93
CA PRO A 85 -4.48 -3.58 -15.31
C PRO A 85 -4.20 -3.49 -13.79
N GLU A 86 -4.07 -4.61 -13.09
CA GLU A 86 -3.81 -4.62 -11.64
C GLU A 86 -2.37 -4.22 -11.30
N CYS A 87 -1.39 -4.54 -12.16
CA CYS A 87 -0.01 -4.07 -11.97
C CYS A 87 0.15 -2.56 -12.30
N LEU A 88 -0.74 -1.97 -13.11
CA LEU A 88 -0.69 -0.54 -13.45
C LEU A 88 -1.23 0.38 -12.34
N ILE A 89 -2.17 -0.11 -11.53
CA ILE A 89 -2.79 0.65 -10.44
C ILE A 89 -1.77 1.28 -9.45
N PRO A 90 -0.80 0.53 -8.89
CA PRO A 90 0.18 1.13 -7.97
C PRO A 90 1.15 2.09 -8.69
N LEU A 91 1.32 1.97 -10.01
CA LEU A 91 2.16 2.89 -10.79
C LEU A 91 1.50 4.26 -10.97
N THR A 92 0.17 4.34 -11.03
CA THR A 92 -0.53 5.64 -11.09
C THR A 92 -0.36 6.46 -9.80
N LEU A 93 -0.13 5.82 -8.66
CA LEU A 93 0.15 6.49 -7.38
C LEU A 93 1.58 7.07 -7.33
N VAL A 94 2.51 6.48 -8.07
CA VAL A 94 3.92 6.91 -8.14
C VAL A 94 4.14 7.94 -9.24
N SER A 95 3.47 7.79 -10.38
CA SER A 95 3.56 8.72 -11.50
C SER A 95 2.90 10.03 -11.12
N GLY A 96 3.65 10.95 -10.51
CA GLY A 96 3.34 12.38 -10.59
C GLY A 96 3.10 12.77 -12.05
N ALA A 97 2.41 13.89 -12.28
CA ALA A 97 1.91 14.34 -13.58
C ALA A 97 2.94 14.48 -14.74
N ASP A 98 4.20 14.11 -14.54
CA ASP A 98 5.33 14.21 -15.48
C ASP A 98 5.94 12.84 -15.87
N GLY A 99 5.17 11.75 -15.79
CA GLY A 99 5.59 10.42 -16.22
C GLY A 99 5.69 10.29 -17.75
N GLN A 100 6.76 10.79 -18.34
CA GLN A 100 7.08 10.55 -19.76
C GLN A 100 7.43 9.08 -19.97
N VAL A 101 6.53 8.33 -20.61
CA VAL A 101 6.87 7.07 -21.28
C VAL A 101 7.66 7.40 -22.54
N SER A 102 8.93 7.00 -22.56
CA SER A 102 9.75 6.94 -23.78
C SER A 102 10.29 5.54 -23.99
#